data_AF-D3X7W9-F1
#
_entry.id   AF-D3X7W9-F1
#
_cell.length_a   1.000
_cell.length_b   1.000
_cell.length_c   1.000
_cell.angle_alpha   90.00
_cell.angle_beta   90.00
_cell.angle_gamma   90.00
#
_symmetry.space_group_name_H-M   'P 1'
#
loop_
_entity.id
_entity.type
_entity.pdbx_description
1 polymer ?
#
loop_
_entity_poly.entity_id
_entity_poly.type
_entity_poly.pdbx_seq_one_letter_code
_entity_poly.pdbx_strand_id
1 'polypeptide(L)'
;MTLEQQLKHYITNLFNLPKDEKWECESIEEAADDILPEQHVRLGPLSNKILQTNTYYSYTLHKSNIYPFILYYQKQLIAIGYIDENHDKDFLYLHNTIMPLLDQRYLLTGGQ
;
A
#
# COMPACT_ATOMS: atom_id res chain seq x y z
N MET A 1 12.24 -1.97 -13.09
CA MET A 1 12.02 -1.94 -11.62
C MET A 1 10.55 -2.26 -11.39
N THR A 2 10.24 -3.26 -10.55
CA THR A 2 8.85 -3.61 -10.24
C THR A 2 8.24 -2.58 -9.28
N LEU A 3 6.91 -2.52 -9.21
CA LEU A 3 6.23 -1.64 -8.26
C LEU A 3 6.58 -1.97 -6.80
N GLU A 4 6.72 -3.26 -6.50
CA GLU A 4 7.22 -3.74 -5.21
C GLU A 4 8.62 -3.20 -4.88
N GLN A 5 9.55 -3.24 -5.83
CA GLN A 5 10.91 -2.72 -5.63
C GLN A 5 10.91 -1.21 -5.40
N GLN A 6 10.04 -0.49 -6.12
CA GLN A 6 9.81 0.95 -5.94
C GLN A 6 9.30 1.25 -4.53
N LEU A 7 8.26 0.54 -4.06
CA LEU A 7 7.72 0.70 -2.72
C LEU A 7 8.77 0.34 -1.66
N LYS A 8 9.49 -0.77 -1.82
CA LYS A 8 10.58 -1.17 -0.93
C LYS A 8 11.64 -0.07 -0.81
N HIS A 9 12.07 0.49 -1.93
CA HIS A 9 13.07 1.56 -1.94
C HIS A 9 12.55 2.82 -1.23
N TYR A 10 11.30 3.20 -1.50
CA TYR A 10 10.65 4.34 -0.85
C TYR A 10 10.60 4.17 0.67
N ILE A 11 10.05 3.06 1.16
CA ILE A 11 9.88 2.79 2.59
C ILE A 11 11.24 2.69 3.30
N THR A 12 12.19 1.97 2.70
CA THR A 12 13.53 1.83 3.32
C THR A 12 14.27 3.16 3.41
N ASN A 13 14.09 4.06 2.44
CA ASN A 13 14.64 5.42 2.54
C ASN A 13 13.88 6.27 3.57
N LEU A 14 12.54 6.25 3.54
CA LEU A 14 11.69 7.07 4.41
C LEU A 14 11.94 6.78 5.90
N PHE A 15 12.05 5.50 6.25
CA PHE A 15 12.24 5.05 7.64
C PHE A 15 13.68 4.66 7.97
N ASN A 16 14.64 4.94 7.07
CA ASN A 16 16.05 4.59 7.23
C ASN A 16 16.29 3.11 7.60
N LEU A 17 15.61 2.20 6.89
CA LEU A 17 15.67 0.74 7.08
C LEU A 17 16.72 0.08 6.16
N PRO A 18 17.20 -1.13 6.48
CA PRO A 18 18.14 -1.86 5.64
C PRO A 18 17.57 -2.20 4.25
N LYS A 19 18.27 -1.79 3.20
CA LYS A 19 17.84 -1.98 1.79
C LYS A 19 17.96 -3.44 1.33
N ASP A 20 18.93 -4.16 1.90
CA ASP A 20 19.28 -5.53 1.51
C ASP A 20 18.45 -6.59 2.24
N GLU A 21 17.70 -6.21 3.28
CA GLU A 21 16.82 -7.16 3.99
C GLU A 21 15.73 -7.67 3.03
N LYS A 22 15.55 -8.99 2.97
CA LYS A 22 14.48 -9.60 2.18
C LYS A 22 13.13 -9.31 2.85
N TRP A 23 12.17 -8.86 2.06
CA TRP A 23 10.78 -8.78 2.48
C TRP A 23 10.05 -10.04 2.00
N GLU A 24 9.19 -10.57 2.86
CA GLU A 24 8.20 -11.56 2.48
C GLU A 24 6.88 -10.84 2.18
N CYS A 25 5.98 -11.52 1.46
CA CYS A 25 4.68 -10.99 1.07
C CYS A 25 3.59 -11.95 1.53
N GLU A 26 2.61 -11.42 2.26
CA GLU A 26 1.35 -12.10 2.54
C GLU A 26 0.30 -11.59 1.55
N SER A 27 -0.36 -12.51 0.85
CA SER A 27 -1.40 -12.20 -0.12
C SER A 27 -2.71 -12.82 0.31
N ILE A 28 -3.70 -11.98 0.61
CA ILE A 28 -5.05 -12.40 1.02
C ILE A 28 -6.13 -11.64 0.24
N GLU A 29 -7.37 -12.13 0.32
CA GLU A 29 -8.55 -11.47 -0.23
C GLU A 29 -9.35 -10.85 0.92
N GLU A 30 -9.57 -9.54 0.87
CA GLU A 30 -10.30 -8.81 1.92
C GLU A 30 -11.26 -7.77 1.33
N ALA A 31 -12.32 -7.45 2.08
CA ALA A 31 -13.27 -6.44 1.64
C ALA A 31 -12.65 -5.04 1.70
N ALA A 32 -12.87 -4.23 0.66
CA ALA A 32 -12.40 -2.85 0.60
C ALA A 32 -12.88 -2.03 1.80
N ASP A 33 -14.11 -2.28 2.25
CA ASP A 33 -14.77 -1.61 3.38
C ASP A 33 -14.05 -1.86 4.72
N ASP A 34 -13.33 -2.98 4.86
CA ASP A 34 -12.61 -3.33 6.09
C ASP A 34 -11.16 -2.79 6.10
N ILE A 35 -10.58 -2.58 4.92
CA ILE A 35 -9.15 -2.21 4.79
C ILE A 35 -8.92 -0.74 4.44
N LEU A 36 -9.82 -0.08 3.71
CA LEU A 36 -9.66 1.33 3.32
C LEU A 36 -10.47 2.26 4.23
N PRO A 37 -10.04 3.52 4.40
CA PRO A 37 -10.83 4.51 5.14
C PRO A 37 -12.23 4.69 4.58
N GLU A 38 -13.23 4.82 5.46
CA GLU A 38 -14.66 4.92 5.09
C GLU A 38 -14.91 6.00 4.02
N GLN A 39 -14.23 7.15 4.11
CA GLN A 39 -14.35 8.26 3.16
C GLN A 39 -14.04 7.88 1.69
N HIS A 40 -13.27 6.81 1.46
CA HIS A 40 -12.90 6.35 0.12
C HIS A 40 -13.76 5.20 -0.39
N VAL A 41 -14.57 4.59 0.48
CA VAL A 41 -15.35 3.38 0.16
C VAL A 41 -16.85 3.63 0.26
N ARG A 42 -17.31 4.37 1.26
CA ARG A 42 -18.73 4.52 1.59
C ARG A 42 -19.53 5.03 0.39
N LEU A 43 -20.51 4.23 -0.05
CA LEU A 43 -21.35 4.49 -1.23
C LEU A 43 -20.57 4.70 -2.54
N GLY A 44 -19.26 4.41 -2.54
CA GLY A 44 -18.37 4.54 -3.67
C GLY A 44 -18.26 3.24 -4.46
N PRO A 45 -17.57 3.27 -5.61
CA PRO A 45 -17.47 2.11 -6.50
C PRO A 45 -16.59 0.98 -5.94
N LEU A 46 -15.92 1.21 -4.81
CA LEU A 46 -15.16 0.20 -4.07
C LEU A 46 -15.99 -0.56 -3.04
N SER A 47 -17.17 -0.09 -2.67
CA SER A 47 -17.97 -0.73 -1.62
C SER A 47 -18.37 -2.17 -1.99
N ASN A 48 -18.25 -3.07 -1.02
CA ASN A 48 -18.45 -4.51 -1.12
C ASN A 48 -17.54 -5.23 -2.14
N LYS A 49 -16.47 -4.58 -2.62
CA LYS A 49 -15.50 -5.24 -3.49
C LYS A 49 -14.46 -5.96 -2.66
N ILE A 50 -14.18 -7.20 -3.06
CA ILE A 50 -13.06 -7.98 -2.53
C ILE A 50 -11.80 -7.58 -3.28
N LEU A 51 -10.81 -7.10 -2.53
CA LEU A 51 -9.50 -6.69 -3.02
C LEU A 51 -8.47 -7.78 -2.70
N GLN A 52 -7.56 -8.02 -3.64
CA GLN A 52 -6.34 -8.76 -3.33
C GLN A 52 -5.38 -7.81 -2.63
N THR A 53 -5.02 -8.13 -1.39
CA THR A 53 -4.14 -7.33 -0.55
C THR A 53 -2.79 -8.01 -0.44
N ASN A 54 -1.74 -7.34 -0.92
CA ASN A 54 -0.36 -7.80 -0.76
C ASN A 54 0.31 -6.96 0.33
N THR A 55 0.48 -7.54 1.52
CA THR A 55 1.10 -6.89 2.67
C THR A 55 2.53 -7.41 2.84
N TYR A 56 3.49 -6.50 2.90
CA TYR A 56 4.90 -6.83 3.00
C TYR A 56 5.36 -6.82 4.46
N TYR A 57 6.22 -7.77 4.81
CA TYR A 57 6.77 -7.88 6.16
C TYR A 57 8.21 -8.37 6.16
N SER A 58 8.94 -7.95 7.19
CA SER A 58 10.32 -8.36 7.50
C SER A 58 10.57 -8.17 8.99
N TYR A 59 11.74 -8.55 9.49
CA TYR A 59 12.09 -8.33 10.89
C TYR A 59 12.13 -6.83 11.21
N THR A 60 12.74 -5.99 10.35
CA THR A 60 12.82 -4.55 10.62
C THR A 60 11.50 -3.82 10.43
N LEU A 61 10.68 -4.23 9.46
CA LEU A 61 9.32 -3.71 9.29
C LEU A 61 8.47 -3.98 10.53
N HIS A 62 8.48 -5.23 11.01
CA HIS A 62 7.73 -5.61 12.21
C HIS A 62 8.23 -4.86 13.46
N LYS A 63 9.56 -4.74 13.64
CA LYS A 63 10.15 -3.98 14.75
C LYS A 63 9.78 -2.50 14.73
N SER A 64 9.56 -1.95 13.54
CA SER A 64 9.21 -0.53 13.34
C SER A 64 7.69 -0.30 13.25
N ASN A 65 6.88 -1.35 13.40
CA ASN A 65 5.42 -1.32 13.20
C ASN A 65 5.00 -0.70 11.84
N ILE A 66 5.78 -0.95 10.79
CA ILE A 66 5.48 -0.47 9.43
C ILE A 66 4.96 -1.63 8.60
N TYR A 67 3.79 -1.46 7.97
CA TYR A 67 3.15 -2.47 7.14
C TYR A 67 2.86 -1.92 5.74
N PRO A 68 3.83 -2.00 4.80
CA PRO A 68 3.63 -1.60 3.43
C PRO A 68 2.65 -2.54 2.72
N PHE A 69 1.78 -1.99 1.88
CA PHE A 69 0.78 -2.77 1.16
C PHE A 69 0.57 -2.29 -0.28
N ILE A 70 0.15 -3.22 -1.13
CA ILE A 70 -0.34 -2.94 -2.47
C ILE A 70 -1.68 -3.68 -2.67
N LEU A 71 -2.70 -2.94 -3.09
CA LEU A 71 -4.06 -3.47 -3.28
C LEU A 71 -4.40 -3.57 -4.76
N TYR A 72 -5.02 -4.68 -5.16
CA TYR A 72 -5.52 -4.90 -6.51
C TYR A 72 -6.99 -5.32 -6.52
N TYR A 73 -7.72 -4.92 -7.57
CA TYR A 73 -9.03 -5.44 -7.91
C TYR A 73 -8.99 -5.94 -9.34
N GLN A 74 -9.22 -7.23 -9.58
CA GLN A 74 -9.19 -7.82 -10.93
C GLN A 74 -7.92 -7.44 -11.74
N LYS A 75 -6.75 -7.50 -11.10
CA LYS A 75 -5.43 -7.08 -11.64
C LYS A 75 -5.26 -5.57 -11.90
N GLN A 76 -6.27 -4.74 -11.64
CA GLN A 76 -6.14 -3.29 -11.64
C GLN A 76 -5.57 -2.83 -10.30
N LEU A 77 -4.54 -1.98 -10.34
CA LEU A 77 -3.96 -1.36 -9.14
C LEU A 77 -4.99 -0.41 -8.49
N ILE A 78 -5.28 -0.63 -7.22
CA ILE A 78 -6.25 0.16 -6.44
C ILE A 78 -5.54 1.09 -5.46
N ALA A 79 -4.57 0.59 -4.70
CA ALA A 79 -3.85 1.43 -3.75
C ALA A 79 -2.41 0.98 -3.57
N ILE A 80 -1.56 1.95 -3.20
CA ILE A 80 -0.20 1.73 -2.71
C ILE A 80 -0.09 2.56 -1.45
N GLY A 81 0.40 1.97 -0.36
CA GLY A 81 0.54 2.67 0.89
C GLY A 81 1.31 1.88 1.94
N TYR A 82 1.30 2.40 3.16
CA TYR A 82 1.77 1.72 4.34
C TYR A 82 0.93 2.12 5.55
N ILE A 83 0.92 1.26 6.56
CA ILE A 83 0.44 1.58 7.90
C ILE A 83 1.66 1.88 8.76
N ASP A 84 1.64 2.98 9.50
CA ASP A 84 2.73 3.38 10.39
C ASP A 84 2.51 2.92 11.85
N GLU A 85 3.43 3.32 12.74
CA GLU A 85 3.36 2.99 14.18
C GLU A 85 2.12 3.57 14.89
N ASN A 86 1.54 4.64 14.36
CA ASN A 86 0.32 5.27 14.89
C ASN A 86 -0.95 4.61 14.34
N HIS A 87 -0.80 3.56 13.52
CA HIS A 87 -1.86 2.92 12.76
C HIS A 87 -2.51 3.85 11.72
N ASP A 88 -1.82 4.92 11.33
CA ASP A 88 -2.26 5.81 10.28
C ASP A 88 -1.94 5.17 8.91
N LYS A 89 -2.91 5.25 8.00
CA LYS A 89 -2.81 4.74 6.63
C LYS A 89 -2.36 5.86 5.71
N ASP A 90 -1.10 5.82 5.30
CA ASP A 90 -0.57 6.72 4.29
C ASP A 90 -0.68 6.09 2.90
N PHE A 91 -1.18 6.88 1.94
CA PHE A 91 -1.38 6.46 0.56
C PHE A 91 -0.46 7.23 -0.37
N LEU A 92 0.23 6.49 -1.24
CA LEU A 92 0.98 7.05 -2.38
C LEU A 92 0.16 7.02 -3.67
N TYR A 93 -0.86 6.16 -3.71
CA TYR A 93 -1.77 6.02 -4.83
C TYR A 93 -3.10 5.47 -4.34
N LEU A 94 -4.19 5.99 -4.89
CA LEU A 94 -5.54 5.48 -4.63
C LEU A 94 -6.41 5.65 -5.88
N HIS A 95 -7.10 4.60 -6.28
CA HIS A 95 -7.99 4.56 -7.45
C HIS A 95 -9.30 3.86 -7.10
N ASN A 96 -10.43 4.52 -7.33
CA ASN A 96 -11.74 4.00 -6.91
C ASN A 96 -12.39 3.05 -7.93
N THR A 97 -11.61 2.34 -8.74
CA THR A 97 -12.01 1.63 -9.98
C THR A 97 -12.54 2.47 -11.15
N ILE A 98 -12.95 3.73 -10.96
CA ILE A 98 -13.40 4.63 -12.03
C ILE A 98 -12.31 5.63 -12.42
N MET A 99 -11.70 6.28 -11.42
CA MET A 99 -10.65 7.28 -11.61
C MET A 99 -9.64 7.26 -10.45
N PRO A 100 -8.42 7.79 -10.66
CA PRO A 100 -7.48 8.07 -9.58
C PRO A 100 -8.09 9.12 -8.63
N LEU A 101 -8.07 8.83 -7.33
CA LEU A 101 -8.39 9.78 -6.26
C LEU A 101 -7.15 10.49 -5.73
N LEU A 102 -6.01 9.77 -5.72
CA LEU A 102 -4.71 10.25 -5.29
C LEU A 102 -3.64 9.61 -6.18
N ASP A 103 -2.69 10.40 -6.67
CA ASP A 103 -1.54 9.88 -7.40
C ASP A 103 -0.26 10.65 -7.04
N GLN A 104 0.47 10.10 -6.07
CA GLN A 104 1.78 10.58 -5.61
C GLN A 104 2.89 9.57 -5.95
N ARG A 105 2.69 8.73 -6.97
CA ARG A 105 3.68 7.71 -7.36
C ARG A 105 5.03 8.30 -7.79
N TYR A 106 5.11 9.60 -8.08
CA TYR A 106 6.38 10.30 -8.29
C TYR A 106 7.32 10.24 -7.07
N LEU A 107 6.77 10.07 -5.86
CA LEU A 107 7.54 9.87 -4.63
C LEU A 107 8.29 8.52 -4.62
N LEU A 108 7.73 7.49 -5.27
CA LEU A 108 8.36 6.16 -5.36
C LEU A 108 9.68 6.18 -6.13
N THR A 109 9.86 7.19 -7.00
CA THR A 109 11.08 7.39 -7.78
C THR A 109 12.04 8.40 -7.15
N GLY A 110 11.76 8.87 -5.93
CA GLY A 110 12.66 9.75 -5.17
C GLY A 110 12.28 11.23 -5.12
N GLY A 111 11.07 11.61 -5.57
CA GLY A 111 10.73 13.03 -5.75
C GLY A 111 11.62 13.69 -6.81
N GLN A 112 11.23 14.87 -7.31
CA GLN A 112 12.14 15.70 -8.09
C GLN A 112 12.80 16.73 -7.19
#